data_AF-G0PH92-F1
#
_entry.id   AF-G0PH92-F1
#
_cell.length_a   1.000
_cell.length_b   1.000
_cell.length_c   1.000
_cell.angle_alpha   90.00
_cell.angle_beta   90.00
_cell.angle_gamma   90.00
#
_symmetry.space_group_name_H-M   'P 1'
#
loop_
_entity.id
_entity.type
_entity.pdbx_description
1 polymer ?
#
loop_
_entity_poly.entity_id
_entity_poly.type
_entity_poly.pdbx_seq_one_letter_code
_entity_poly.pdbx_strand_id
1 'polypeptide(L)'
;THASPSSYFQVLIREIDNPSGTLLDGTPCSPFGFVGYGCNTYLSGGVAVGSELTPTADNIALNSHGETKISNLNLILADPQGNEVTEFTGFNVSLKLTTVDGSVIDQYDFRVDTTDSQGVYVYTSKRKGTLGTTISIAWATNIPAPTPKLPSDCDEVENKISGIQTIYPDGLHPVNVYCEQTTNGAYTVIQSRGTSTNITFDLPYSNYSDWFGEPGIGKNFWMGLDNMNSLSNNGKVYSLQIDICCGTQLRGKQIYHGFKIRLRPIRVPR
;
A
#
# COMPACT_ATOMS: atom_id res chain seq x y z
N THR A 1 -14.94 28.10 -9.81
CA THR A 1 -14.05 26.96 -10.11
C THR A 1 -12.95 26.94 -9.07
N HIS A 2 -13.11 26.15 -8.01
CA HIS A 2 -12.03 25.94 -7.03
C HIS A 2 -10.97 25.08 -7.70
N ALA A 3 -9.78 25.63 -7.94
CA ALA A 3 -8.62 24.83 -8.32
C ALA A 3 -8.39 23.81 -7.20
N SER A 4 -8.33 22.53 -7.55
CA SER A 4 -7.87 21.50 -6.60
C SER A 4 -6.50 21.94 -6.09
N PRO A 5 -6.23 21.88 -4.77
CA PRO A 5 -4.91 22.21 -4.27
C PRO A 5 -3.88 21.32 -4.98
N SER A 6 -2.78 21.91 -5.46
CA SER A 6 -1.67 21.14 -6.00
C SER A 6 -1.21 20.15 -4.93
N SER A 7 -0.99 18.89 -5.32
CA SER A 7 -0.34 17.91 -4.46
C SER A 7 1.03 18.46 -4.00
N TYR A 8 1.51 18.05 -2.84
CA TYR A 8 2.82 18.41 -2.31
C TYR A 8 3.35 17.27 -1.43
N PHE A 9 4.68 17.16 -1.37
CA PHE A 9 5.39 16.33 -0.42
C PHE A 9 6.62 17.06 0.09
N GLN A 10 6.78 17.10 1.41
CA GLN A 10 7.86 17.82 2.07
C GLN A 10 8.43 17.01 3.23
N VAL A 11 9.74 17.12 3.43
CA VAL A 11 10.49 16.52 4.54
C VAL A 11 11.27 17.61 5.26
N LEU A 12 10.99 17.78 6.55
CA LEU A 12 11.74 18.63 7.47
C LEU A 12 12.90 17.82 8.08
N ILE A 13 14.13 18.28 7.86
CA ILE A 13 15.29 17.80 8.62
C ILE A 13 15.26 18.49 9.99
N ARG A 14 15.07 17.70 11.05
CA ARG A 14 14.88 18.22 12.41
C ARG A 14 16.18 18.29 13.19
N GLU A 15 16.94 17.21 13.11
CA GLU A 15 18.13 16.99 13.92
C GLU A 15 19.10 16.06 13.21
N ILE A 16 20.39 16.38 13.32
CA ILE A 16 21.49 15.51 12.92
C ILE A 16 22.42 15.39 14.11
N ASP A 17 22.80 14.16 14.46
CA ASP A 17 23.70 13.86 15.57
C ASP A 17 24.87 13.02 15.07
N ASN A 18 26.07 13.59 15.14
CA ASN A 18 27.36 12.94 14.98
C ASN A 18 28.12 13.00 16.31
N PRO A 19 27.78 12.15 17.28
CA PRO A 19 28.26 12.28 18.65
C PRO A 19 29.77 12.03 18.78
N SER A 20 30.38 11.30 17.84
CA SER A 20 31.83 11.09 17.81
C SER A 20 32.62 12.24 17.16
N GLY A 21 31.97 13.14 16.43
CA GLY A 21 32.67 14.22 15.72
C GLY A 21 33.65 13.71 14.65
N THR A 22 33.36 12.54 14.08
CA THR A 22 34.25 11.86 13.12
C THR A 22 33.69 11.85 11.71
N LEU A 23 34.61 11.71 10.75
CA LEU A 23 34.31 11.36 9.36
C LEU A 23 33.81 9.91 9.26
N LEU A 24 33.33 9.54 8.07
CA LEU A 24 32.79 8.21 7.79
C LEU A 24 33.83 7.10 8.00
N ASP A 25 35.11 7.40 7.79
CA ASP A 25 36.23 6.48 8.00
C ASP A 25 36.67 6.36 9.48
N GLY A 26 36.04 7.12 10.38
CA GLY A 26 36.31 7.15 11.81
C GLY A 26 37.38 8.14 12.24
N THR A 27 38.00 8.89 11.32
CA THR A 27 38.98 9.92 11.66
C THR A 27 38.30 11.16 12.27
N PRO A 28 38.88 11.82 13.28
CA PRO A 28 38.33 13.05 13.85
C PRO A 28 38.29 14.19 12.82
N CYS A 29 37.22 14.98 12.81
CA CYS A 29 37.08 16.14 11.91
C CYS A 29 38.05 17.29 12.25
N SER A 30 38.65 17.27 13.45
CA SER A 30 39.66 18.26 13.83
C SER A 30 40.71 17.64 14.77
N PRO A 31 41.90 18.26 14.90
CA PRO A 31 42.88 17.90 15.91
C PRO A 31 42.35 17.99 17.35
N PHE A 32 41.25 18.71 17.56
CA PHE A 32 40.60 18.89 18.86
C PHE A 32 39.44 17.91 19.11
N GLY A 33 39.28 16.87 18.29
CA GLY A 33 38.21 15.87 18.48
C GLY A 33 38.22 15.21 19.87
N PHE A 34 39.39 15.13 20.53
CA PHE A 34 39.53 14.58 21.88
C PHE A 34 38.82 15.40 22.99
N VAL A 35 38.45 16.66 22.72
CA VAL A 35 37.61 17.47 23.62
C VAL A 35 36.14 17.54 23.19
N GLY A 36 35.73 16.73 22.21
CA GLY A 36 34.36 16.69 21.70
C GLY A 36 34.06 17.73 20.62
N TYR A 37 35.07 18.34 20.00
CA TYR A 37 34.86 19.22 18.85
C TYR A 37 34.47 18.39 17.61
N GLY A 38 33.27 18.63 17.09
CA GLY A 38 32.69 17.94 15.94
C GLY A 38 33.08 18.55 14.59
N CYS A 39 32.25 18.28 13.59
CA CYS A 39 32.49 18.67 12.20
C CYS A 39 31.69 19.93 11.86
N ASN A 40 32.28 20.83 11.07
CA ASN A 40 31.51 21.83 10.34
C ASN A 40 30.86 21.14 9.15
N THR A 41 29.54 21.10 9.14
CA THR A 41 28.76 20.14 8.35
C THR A 41 27.99 20.85 7.25
N TYR A 42 28.07 20.30 6.05
CA TYR A 42 27.33 20.70 4.86
C TYR A 42 26.48 19.53 4.39
N LEU A 43 25.26 19.84 3.95
CA LEU A 43 24.30 18.87 3.44
C LEU A 43 24.08 19.04 1.94
N SER A 44 24.17 17.94 1.21
CA SER A 44 23.63 17.81 -0.14
C SER A 44 22.70 16.60 -0.22
N GLY A 45 21.74 16.60 -1.15
CA GLY A 45 20.84 15.48 -1.39
C GLY A 45 19.40 15.90 -1.60
N GLY A 46 18.48 14.95 -1.45
CA GLY A 46 17.06 15.18 -1.73
C GLY A 46 16.17 14.07 -1.20
N VAL A 47 14.88 14.23 -1.46
CA VAL A 47 13.83 13.29 -1.10
C VAL A 47 12.95 13.04 -2.31
N ALA A 48 12.41 11.83 -2.42
CA ALA A 48 11.59 11.43 -3.56
C ALA A 48 10.45 10.51 -3.13
N VAL A 49 9.21 10.85 -3.49
CA VAL A 49 8.05 9.97 -3.30
C VAL A 49 8.01 8.89 -4.40
N GLY A 50 8.48 9.24 -5.60
CA GLY A 50 8.57 8.37 -6.76
C GLY A 50 9.87 7.55 -6.86
N SER A 51 10.15 7.09 -8.08
CA SER A 51 11.34 6.27 -8.38
C SER A 51 12.59 7.08 -8.72
N GLU A 52 12.43 8.33 -9.18
CA GLU A 52 13.55 9.21 -9.49
C GLU A 52 13.85 10.13 -8.32
N LEU A 53 15.11 10.14 -7.87
CA LEU A 53 15.58 11.05 -6.83
C LEU A 53 16.36 12.20 -7.47
N THR A 54 15.78 13.40 -7.40
CA THR A 54 16.46 14.65 -7.75
C THR A 54 16.96 15.34 -6.49
N PRO A 55 18.29 15.55 -6.34
CA PRO A 55 18.83 16.34 -5.24
C PRO A 55 18.30 17.78 -5.28
N THR A 56 17.71 18.24 -4.19
CA THR A 56 17.18 19.62 -4.06
C THR A 56 17.97 20.47 -3.09
N ALA A 57 18.78 19.85 -2.24
CA ALA A 57 19.77 20.52 -1.42
C ALA A 57 21.15 20.31 -2.03
N ASP A 58 21.90 21.40 -2.17
CA ASP A 58 23.30 21.33 -2.54
C ASP A 58 24.13 22.26 -1.66
N ASN A 59 25.11 21.68 -0.96
CA ASN A 59 26.11 22.34 -0.15
C ASN A 59 25.52 23.33 0.88
N ILE A 60 24.43 22.94 1.55
CA ILE A 60 23.79 23.75 2.59
C ILE A 60 24.60 23.64 3.87
N ALA A 61 25.18 24.75 4.33
CA ALA A 61 25.87 24.81 5.61
C ALA A 61 24.88 24.60 6.77
N LEU A 62 25.05 23.51 7.52
CA LEU A 62 24.23 23.19 8.69
C LEU A 62 24.79 23.82 9.97
N ASN A 63 26.11 23.89 10.09
CA ASN A 63 26.80 24.51 11.22
C ASN A 63 28.24 24.92 10.86
N SER A 64 28.83 25.78 11.71
CA SER A 64 30.19 26.31 11.54
C SER A 64 31.03 26.31 12.81
N HIS A 65 30.54 25.72 13.91
CA HIS A 65 31.21 25.77 15.21
C HIS A 65 31.50 24.39 15.80
N GLY A 66 31.54 23.35 14.96
CA GLY A 66 31.90 22.00 15.37
C GLY A 66 30.92 21.36 16.35
N GLU A 67 29.64 21.74 16.30
CA GLU A 67 28.60 21.06 17.06
C GLU A 67 28.51 19.59 16.62
N THR A 68 28.54 18.67 17.58
CA THR A 68 28.30 17.23 17.33
C THR A 68 26.83 16.92 17.13
N LYS A 69 25.94 17.78 17.64
CA LYS A 69 24.50 17.68 17.51
C LYS A 69 23.91 18.99 17.02
N ILE A 70 23.22 18.94 15.88
CA ILE A 70 22.62 20.09 15.22
C ILE A 70 21.11 19.89 15.20
N SER A 71 20.38 20.70 15.97
CA SER A 71 18.92 20.63 16.09
C SER A 71 18.27 21.90 15.54
N ASN A 72 16.96 21.85 15.28
CA ASN A 72 16.17 22.99 14.77
C ASN A 72 16.65 23.50 13.41
N LEU A 73 17.09 22.59 12.54
CA LEU A 73 17.67 22.91 11.24
C LEU A 73 16.73 23.66 10.28
N ASN A 74 15.41 23.70 10.56
CA ASN A 74 14.38 24.38 9.77
C ASN A 74 14.51 24.19 8.24
N LEU A 75 15.11 23.07 7.85
CA LEU A 75 15.43 22.77 6.47
C LEU A 75 14.37 21.85 5.90
N ILE A 76 13.63 22.36 4.92
CA ILE A 76 12.60 21.61 4.22
C ILE A 76 13.13 21.19 2.85
N LEU A 77 13.13 19.89 2.60
CA LEU A 77 13.36 19.29 1.30
C LEU A 77 12.01 18.95 0.69
N ALA A 78 11.86 19.19 -0.61
CA ALA A 78 10.64 18.87 -1.35
C ALA A 78 11.00 18.05 -2.58
N ASP A 79 10.13 17.13 -2.97
CA ASP A 79 10.28 16.41 -4.22
C ASP A 79 9.72 17.27 -5.37
N PRO A 80 10.53 17.70 -6.36
CA PRO A 80 10.06 18.47 -7.52
C PRO A 80 8.98 17.74 -8.33
N GLN A 81 8.98 16.40 -8.33
CA GLN A 81 8.01 15.56 -9.03
C GLN A 81 6.86 15.12 -8.12
N GLY A 82 6.80 15.58 -6.86
CA GLY A 82 5.76 15.19 -5.91
C GLY A 82 4.33 15.50 -6.39
N ASN A 83 4.17 16.43 -7.33
CA ASN A 83 2.88 16.80 -7.91
C ASN A 83 2.34 15.78 -8.92
N GLU A 84 3.20 14.90 -9.45
CA GLU A 84 2.84 13.88 -10.43
C GLU A 84 2.41 12.56 -9.76
N VAL A 85 2.65 12.44 -8.45
CA VAL A 85 2.30 11.24 -7.68
C VAL A 85 0.83 11.29 -7.27
N THR A 86 0.09 10.23 -7.62
CA THR A 86 -1.33 10.09 -7.31
C THR A 86 -1.62 9.30 -6.04
N GLU A 87 -0.67 8.50 -5.55
CA GLU A 87 -0.83 7.64 -4.37
C GLU A 87 0.44 7.63 -3.51
N PHE A 88 0.29 7.86 -2.21
CA PHE A 88 1.40 7.93 -1.26
C PHE A 88 1.67 6.58 -0.58
N THR A 89 2.75 5.91 -0.97
CA THR A 89 3.16 4.60 -0.44
C THR A 89 4.46 4.64 0.37
N GLY A 90 4.99 5.84 0.59
CA GLY A 90 6.29 6.07 1.23
C GLY A 90 7.18 6.94 0.36
N PHE A 91 8.44 7.08 0.77
CA PHE A 91 9.41 7.95 0.11
C PHE A 91 10.84 7.51 0.39
N ASN A 92 11.75 7.91 -0.50
CA ASN A 92 13.18 7.71 -0.41
C ASN A 92 13.86 9.00 0.09
N VAL A 93 14.88 8.82 0.91
CA VAL A 93 15.75 9.89 1.41
C VAL A 93 17.17 9.52 0.99
N SER A 94 17.85 10.45 0.32
CA SER A 94 19.28 10.34 -0.01
C SER A 94 19.98 11.63 0.36
N LEU A 95 20.78 11.59 1.41
CA LEU A 95 21.45 12.74 1.99
C LEU A 95 22.93 12.44 2.23
N LYS A 96 23.79 13.41 1.96
CA LYS A 96 25.23 13.33 2.17
C LYS A 96 25.68 14.49 3.04
N LEU A 97 26.39 14.15 4.12
CA LEU A 97 27.03 15.11 4.99
C LEU A 97 28.52 15.21 4.65
N THR A 98 29.01 16.43 4.48
CA THR A 98 30.42 16.71 4.16
C THR A 98 30.98 17.84 5.00
N THR A 99 32.29 17.90 5.10
CA THR A 99 33.03 19.06 5.62
C THR A 99 33.26 20.09 4.52
N VAL A 100 33.79 21.28 4.88
CA VAL A 100 34.13 22.36 3.93
C VAL A 100 35.09 21.90 2.83
N ASP A 101 36.02 21.00 3.16
CA ASP A 101 37.00 20.41 2.25
C ASP A 101 36.45 19.22 1.44
N GLY A 102 35.18 18.86 1.62
CA GLY A 102 34.51 17.79 0.89
C GLY A 102 34.68 16.39 1.49
N SER A 103 35.37 16.26 2.63
CA SER A 103 35.49 14.99 3.35
C SER A 103 34.12 14.52 3.83
N VAL A 104 33.84 13.21 3.67
CA VAL A 104 32.50 12.66 3.94
C VAL A 104 32.33 12.40 5.43
N ILE A 105 31.34 13.03 6.02
CA ILE A 105 30.92 12.77 7.40
C ILE A 105 30.04 11.54 7.43
N ASP A 106 28.93 11.51 6.69
CA ASP A 106 28.04 10.35 6.56
C ASP A 106 27.24 10.40 5.25
N GLN A 107 26.56 9.30 4.94
CA GLN A 107 25.59 9.20 3.87
C GLN A 107 24.37 8.41 4.36
N TYR A 108 23.18 8.99 4.18
CA TYR A 108 21.90 8.42 4.57
C TYR A 108 21.07 8.11 3.32
N ASP A 109 21.01 6.83 2.96
CA ASP A 109 20.15 6.32 1.90
C ASP A 109 19.17 5.32 2.49
N PHE A 110 17.91 5.72 2.63
CA PHE A 110 16.87 4.86 3.18
C PHE A 110 15.50 5.17 2.60
N ARG A 111 14.60 4.20 2.73
CA ARG A 111 13.19 4.33 2.38
C ARG A 111 12.34 4.29 3.64
N VAL A 112 11.32 5.15 3.70
CA VAL A 112 10.27 5.11 4.71
C VAL A 112 9.00 4.58 4.04
N ASP A 113 8.62 3.35 4.39
CA ASP A 113 7.38 2.72 3.93
C ASP A 113 6.23 3.12 4.87
N THR A 114 5.31 3.95 4.38
CA THR A 114 4.16 4.45 5.15
C THR A 114 3.10 5.02 4.22
N THR A 115 1.84 5.01 4.66
CA THR A 115 0.72 5.70 4.02
C THR A 115 0.25 6.92 4.82
N ASP A 116 0.91 7.21 5.95
CA ASP A 116 0.53 8.32 6.83
C ASP A 116 0.93 9.64 6.18
N SER A 117 -0.03 10.56 6.07
CA SER A 117 0.19 11.90 5.49
C SER A 117 1.21 12.75 6.26
N GLN A 118 1.52 12.38 7.50
CA GLN A 118 2.51 13.05 8.33
C GLN A 118 3.12 12.07 9.33
N GLY A 119 4.36 12.33 9.75
CA GLY A 119 5.00 11.54 10.79
C GLY A 119 6.42 11.97 11.09
N VAL A 120 7.07 11.21 11.97
CA VAL A 120 8.46 11.44 12.40
C VAL A 120 9.22 10.12 12.28
N TYR A 121 10.44 10.17 11.77
CA TYR A 121 11.32 9.01 11.66
C TYR A 121 12.74 9.38 12.07
N VAL A 122 13.41 8.48 12.78
CA VAL A 122 14.82 8.62 13.16
C VAL A 122 15.59 7.46 12.55
N TYR A 123 16.52 7.78 11.66
CA TYR A 123 17.43 6.80 11.07
C TYR A 123 18.77 6.84 11.80
N THR A 124 19.35 5.67 12.05
CA THR A 124 20.66 5.51 12.69
C THR A 124 21.64 4.84 11.73
N SER A 125 22.66 5.58 11.29
CA SER A 125 23.79 5.03 10.52
C SER A 125 24.77 4.38 11.48
N LYS A 126 24.90 3.05 11.41
CA LYS A 126 25.85 2.28 12.23
C LYS A 126 27.22 2.34 11.59
N ARG A 127 28.22 2.81 12.33
CA ARG A 127 29.62 2.91 11.89
C ARG A 127 30.50 1.91 12.63
N LYS A 128 31.52 1.39 11.94
CA LYS A 128 32.45 0.43 12.53
C LYS A 128 33.49 1.17 13.37
N GLY A 129 33.54 0.90 14.67
CA GLY A 129 34.58 1.43 15.56
C GLY A 129 34.33 2.85 16.08
N THR A 130 33.21 3.48 15.74
CA THR A 130 32.76 4.77 16.31
C THR A 130 31.30 4.67 16.74
N LEU A 131 30.78 5.71 17.39
CA LEU A 131 29.34 5.83 17.60
C LEU A 131 28.64 5.99 16.25
N GLY A 132 27.42 5.46 16.15
CA GLY A 132 26.56 5.70 15.01
C GLY A 132 26.08 7.16 14.99
N THR A 133 25.72 7.64 13.81
CA THR A 133 25.08 8.94 13.67
C THR A 133 23.60 8.78 13.47
N THR A 134 22.85 9.83 13.77
CA THR A 134 21.40 9.82 13.56
C THR A 134 20.94 11.02 12.78
N ILE A 135 19.87 10.82 12.02
CA ILE A 135 19.11 11.89 11.40
C ILE A 135 17.64 11.71 11.77
N SER A 136 17.07 12.79 12.32
CA SER A 136 15.64 12.88 12.65
C SER A 136 14.95 13.72 11.59
N ILE A 137 13.91 13.15 10.98
CA ILE A 137 13.10 13.80 9.97
C ILE A 137 11.63 13.82 10.39
N ALA A 138 10.88 14.79 9.87
CA ALA A 138 9.42 14.75 9.82
C ALA A 138 8.96 14.96 8.38
N TRP A 139 7.81 14.42 8.01
CA TRP A 139 7.22 14.64 6.69
C TRP A 139 5.79 15.13 6.77
N ALA A 140 5.34 15.77 5.70
CA ALA A 140 3.95 16.14 5.47
C ALA A 140 3.61 16.07 3.97
N THR A 141 2.41 15.57 3.65
CA THR A 141 1.90 15.50 2.28
C THR A 141 0.37 15.59 2.25
N ASN A 142 -0.18 16.09 1.16
CA ASN A 142 -1.61 15.98 0.81
C ASN A 142 -1.85 14.97 -0.33
N ILE A 143 -0.84 14.20 -0.74
CA ILE A 143 -1.00 13.09 -1.68
C ILE A 143 -1.84 12.03 -0.95
N PRO A 144 -2.94 11.54 -1.54
CA PRO A 144 -3.81 10.59 -0.88
C PRO A 144 -3.08 9.26 -0.70
N ALA A 145 -3.37 8.57 0.41
CA ALA A 145 -3.00 7.17 0.55
C ALA A 145 -3.66 6.33 -0.56
N PRO A 146 -3.07 5.18 -0.94
CA PRO A 146 -3.71 4.22 -1.85
C PRO A 146 -5.11 3.93 -1.35
N THR A 147 -6.09 3.99 -2.25
CA THR A 147 -7.43 3.51 -1.89
C THR A 147 -7.35 2.00 -1.72
N PRO A 148 -7.79 1.44 -0.57
CA PRO A 148 -7.81 -0.01 -0.39
C PRO A 148 -8.62 -0.63 -1.54
N LYS A 149 -7.99 -1.53 -2.30
CA LYS A 149 -8.68 -2.23 -3.39
C LYS A 149 -9.78 -3.09 -2.77
N LEU A 150 -11.03 -2.78 -3.11
CA LEU A 150 -12.16 -3.58 -2.65
C LEU A 150 -12.08 -4.99 -3.25
N PRO A 151 -12.27 -6.05 -2.44
CA PRO A 151 -12.09 -7.42 -2.91
C PRO A 151 -13.19 -7.77 -3.91
N SER A 152 -12.82 -8.03 -5.16
CA SER A 152 -13.77 -8.37 -6.23
C SER A 152 -14.35 -9.77 -6.11
N ASP A 153 -13.65 -10.66 -5.40
CA ASP A 153 -14.01 -12.05 -5.17
C ASP A 153 -13.43 -12.54 -3.84
N CYS A 154 -13.79 -13.77 -3.45
CA CYS A 154 -13.32 -14.38 -2.20
C CYS A 154 -11.81 -14.61 -2.11
N ASP A 155 -11.10 -14.61 -3.25
CA ASP A 155 -9.66 -14.82 -3.29
C ASP A 155 -8.90 -13.54 -2.88
N GLU A 156 -9.49 -12.37 -3.12
CA GLU A 156 -8.96 -11.07 -2.70
C GLU A 156 -9.32 -10.66 -1.27
N VAL A 157 -10.21 -11.37 -0.59
CA VAL A 157 -10.59 -11.05 0.80
C VAL A 157 -9.39 -11.29 1.74
N GLU A 158 -9.07 -10.33 2.60
CA GLU A 158 -7.96 -10.44 3.58
C GLU A 158 -8.18 -11.56 4.60
N ASN A 159 -9.41 -11.71 5.08
CA ASN A 159 -9.77 -12.77 6.02
C ASN A 159 -9.85 -14.13 5.31
N LYS A 160 -8.85 -14.98 5.55
CA LYS A 160 -8.74 -16.34 4.98
C LYS A 160 -9.47 -17.42 5.77
N ILE A 161 -10.52 -17.05 6.51
CA ILE A 161 -11.44 -17.98 7.18
C ILE A 161 -12.71 -18.13 6.33
N SER A 162 -13.13 -19.38 6.09
CA SER A 162 -14.37 -19.67 5.37
C SER A 162 -15.59 -19.11 6.11
N GLY A 163 -16.48 -18.44 5.38
CA GLY A 163 -17.61 -17.75 5.96
C GLY A 163 -18.26 -16.75 5.01
N ILE A 164 -19.26 -16.03 5.50
CA ILE A 164 -19.88 -14.94 4.74
C ILE A 164 -18.92 -13.75 4.72
N GLN A 165 -18.65 -13.23 3.53
CA GLN A 165 -17.82 -12.06 3.30
C GLN A 165 -18.54 -11.11 2.34
N THR A 166 -18.17 -9.83 2.38
CA THR A 166 -18.61 -8.82 1.43
C THR A 166 -17.55 -8.65 0.35
N ILE A 167 -17.96 -8.79 -0.91
CA ILE A 167 -17.13 -8.58 -2.11
C ILE A 167 -17.76 -7.51 -3.01
N TYR A 168 -16.99 -7.01 -3.98
CA TYR A 168 -17.38 -5.93 -4.89
C TYR A 168 -17.06 -6.35 -6.34
N PRO A 169 -17.89 -7.22 -6.96
CA PRO A 169 -17.59 -7.78 -8.27
C PRO A 169 -17.40 -6.75 -9.39
N ASP A 170 -18.07 -5.59 -9.27
CA ASP A 170 -17.97 -4.45 -10.18
C ASP A 170 -17.05 -3.33 -9.65
N GLY A 171 -16.41 -3.55 -8.50
CA GLY A 171 -15.55 -2.60 -7.82
C GLY A 171 -16.27 -1.50 -7.04
N LEU A 172 -17.61 -1.48 -7.01
CA LEU A 172 -18.40 -0.38 -6.44
C LEU A 172 -19.49 -0.85 -5.49
N HIS A 173 -20.30 -1.84 -5.89
CA HIS A 173 -21.49 -2.26 -5.14
C HIS A 173 -21.21 -3.53 -4.31
N PRO A 174 -21.53 -3.54 -3.01
CA PRO A 174 -21.24 -4.67 -2.13
C PRO A 174 -22.19 -5.85 -2.37
N VAL A 175 -21.64 -7.06 -2.35
CA VAL A 175 -22.37 -8.33 -2.46
C VAL A 175 -21.92 -9.28 -1.35
N ASN A 176 -22.86 -9.82 -0.58
CA ASN A 176 -22.55 -10.83 0.44
C ASN A 176 -22.57 -12.23 -0.16
N VAL A 177 -21.47 -12.95 -0.03
CA VAL A 177 -21.28 -14.30 -0.56
C VAL A 177 -20.68 -15.19 0.51
N TYR A 178 -20.84 -16.51 0.36
CA TYR A 178 -20.06 -17.45 1.15
C TYR A 178 -18.72 -17.70 0.45
N CYS A 179 -17.64 -17.42 1.16
CA CYS A 179 -16.29 -17.73 0.73
C CYS A 179 -15.85 -19.05 1.34
N GLU A 180 -15.51 -20.01 0.49
CA GLU A 180 -14.85 -21.24 0.91
C GLU A 180 -13.35 -21.10 0.66
N GLN A 181 -12.60 -20.88 1.74
CA GLN A 181 -11.16 -20.68 1.69
C GLN A 181 -10.44 -22.03 1.60
N THR A 182 -9.41 -22.09 0.78
CA THR A 182 -8.59 -23.30 0.58
C THR A 182 -7.10 -22.95 0.67
N THR A 183 -6.24 -23.97 0.66
CA THR A 183 -4.78 -23.76 0.69
C THR A 183 -4.25 -23.02 -0.55
N ASN A 184 -4.95 -23.11 -1.69
CA ASN A 184 -4.46 -22.60 -2.98
C ASN A 184 -5.33 -21.48 -3.55
N GLY A 185 -6.11 -20.80 -2.69
CA GLY A 185 -7.02 -19.73 -3.06
C GLY A 185 -8.40 -19.90 -2.45
N ALA A 186 -9.42 -19.26 -2.99
CA ALA A 186 -10.78 -19.33 -2.47
C ALA A 186 -11.84 -19.56 -3.54
N TYR A 187 -12.94 -20.21 -3.16
CA TYR A 187 -14.16 -20.27 -3.96
C TYR A 187 -15.14 -19.18 -3.52
N THR A 188 -15.66 -18.47 -4.51
CA THR A 188 -16.85 -17.62 -4.36
C THR A 188 -18.08 -18.46 -4.66
N VAL A 189 -18.90 -18.76 -3.66
CA VAL A 189 -20.13 -19.56 -3.87
C VAL A 189 -21.17 -18.71 -4.58
N ILE A 190 -21.37 -18.95 -5.88
CA ILE A 190 -22.34 -18.22 -6.72
C ILE A 190 -23.75 -18.82 -6.69
N GLN A 191 -23.86 -20.10 -6.32
CA GLN A 191 -25.12 -20.82 -6.16
C GLN A 191 -24.94 -21.93 -5.12
N SER A 192 -25.91 -22.11 -4.22
CA SER A 192 -26.00 -23.31 -3.38
C SER A 192 -27.43 -23.82 -3.28
N ARG A 193 -27.59 -25.15 -3.16
CA ARG A 193 -28.87 -25.83 -2.89
C ARG A 193 -28.78 -26.60 -1.58
N GLY A 194 -29.76 -26.36 -0.72
CA GLY A 194 -29.82 -26.88 0.64
C GLY A 194 -31.16 -27.53 0.98
N THR A 195 -31.21 -28.21 2.13
CA THR A 195 -32.44 -28.86 2.64
C THR A 195 -33.37 -27.90 3.39
N SER A 196 -32.94 -26.68 3.72
CA SER A 196 -33.77 -25.67 4.39
C SER A 196 -34.75 -25.02 3.40
N THR A 197 -36.06 -25.17 3.64
CA THR A 197 -37.15 -24.88 2.69
C THR A 197 -37.61 -23.42 2.60
N ASN A 198 -36.77 -22.45 2.92
CA ASN A 198 -37.26 -21.06 3.09
C ASN A 198 -37.46 -20.27 1.79
N ILE A 199 -36.95 -20.75 0.64
CA ILE A 199 -37.06 -20.05 -0.66
C ILE A 199 -37.27 -21.04 -1.81
N THR A 200 -37.98 -20.61 -2.86
CA THR A 200 -38.17 -21.36 -4.10
C THR A 200 -37.15 -20.93 -5.16
N PHE A 201 -36.71 -21.88 -5.99
CA PHE A 201 -35.95 -21.63 -7.23
C PHE A 201 -36.86 -21.71 -8.47
N ASP A 202 -38.17 -21.82 -8.30
CA ASP A 202 -39.13 -21.69 -9.40
C ASP A 202 -39.60 -20.24 -9.46
N LEU A 203 -38.77 -19.38 -10.04
CA LEU A 203 -38.98 -17.94 -10.13
C LEU A 203 -38.97 -17.48 -11.61
N PRO A 204 -39.63 -16.36 -11.94
CA PRO A 204 -39.53 -15.76 -13.27
C PRO A 204 -38.08 -15.35 -13.60
N TYR A 205 -37.73 -15.35 -14.89
CA TYR A 205 -36.38 -14.97 -15.36
C TYR A 205 -35.90 -13.62 -14.83
N SER A 206 -36.81 -12.63 -14.71
CA SER A 206 -36.50 -11.30 -14.18
C SER A 206 -35.86 -11.33 -12.78
N ASN A 207 -36.21 -12.32 -11.96
CA ASN A 207 -35.72 -12.43 -10.60
C ASN A 207 -34.30 -13.03 -10.53
N TYR A 208 -33.81 -13.64 -11.61
CA TYR A 208 -32.47 -14.21 -11.65
C TYR A 208 -31.38 -13.19 -11.97
N SER A 209 -31.74 -11.99 -12.45
CA SER A 209 -30.80 -10.87 -12.54
C SER A 209 -30.26 -10.50 -11.16
N ASP A 210 -31.17 -10.39 -10.18
CA ASP A 210 -30.86 -10.10 -8.79
C ASP A 210 -30.49 -11.34 -7.98
N TRP A 211 -29.90 -11.11 -6.81
CA TRP A 211 -29.59 -12.16 -5.85
C TRP A 211 -30.83 -12.55 -5.03
N PHE A 212 -30.88 -13.81 -4.57
CA PHE A 212 -31.90 -14.24 -3.60
C PHE A 212 -31.40 -15.41 -2.74
N GLY A 213 -31.99 -15.53 -1.56
CA GLY A 213 -31.66 -16.58 -0.60
C GLY A 213 -30.61 -16.19 0.44
N GLU A 214 -30.00 -17.20 1.06
CA GLU A 214 -29.04 -17.03 2.15
C GLU A 214 -27.67 -17.61 1.73
N PRO A 215 -26.60 -16.79 1.64
CA PRO A 215 -25.27 -17.28 1.30
C PRO A 215 -24.79 -18.36 2.26
N GLY A 216 -24.35 -19.51 1.73
CA GLY A 216 -23.79 -20.59 2.54
C GLY A 216 -23.77 -21.93 1.81
N ILE A 217 -22.83 -22.80 2.18
CA ILE A 217 -22.83 -24.19 1.71
C ILE A 217 -24.01 -24.93 2.37
N GLY A 218 -24.82 -25.62 1.56
CA GLY A 218 -26.01 -26.33 2.05
C GLY A 218 -27.16 -25.40 2.42
N LYS A 219 -27.07 -24.12 2.06
CA LYS A 219 -28.17 -23.16 2.06
C LYS A 219 -28.78 -23.09 0.65
N ASN A 220 -29.82 -22.28 0.50
CA ASN A 220 -30.41 -21.98 -0.79
C ASN A 220 -30.00 -20.55 -1.15
N PHE A 221 -29.15 -20.40 -2.18
CA PHE A 221 -28.56 -19.12 -2.58
C PHE A 221 -28.40 -19.01 -4.08
N TRP A 222 -28.67 -17.83 -4.61
CA TRP A 222 -28.36 -17.40 -5.97
C TRP A 222 -27.74 -16.00 -5.92
N MET A 223 -26.54 -15.85 -6.48
CA MET A 223 -25.79 -14.59 -6.46
C MET A 223 -26.35 -13.50 -7.38
N GLY A 224 -27.20 -13.86 -8.34
CA GLY A 224 -27.68 -12.94 -9.39
C GLY A 224 -26.81 -12.95 -10.64
N LEU A 225 -27.44 -12.96 -11.81
CA LEU A 225 -26.75 -12.96 -13.11
C LEU A 225 -25.95 -11.68 -13.33
N ASP A 226 -26.40 -10.55 -12.81
CA ASP A 226 -25.73 -9.26 -12.98
C ASP A 226 -24.41 -9.26 -12.19
N ASN A 227 -24.44 -9.71 -10.94
CA ASN A 227 -23.25 -9.89 -10.11
C ASN A 227 -22.27 -10.91 -10.69
N MET A 228 -22.76 -12.04 -11.19
CA MET A 228 -21.91 -13.05 -11.83
C MET A 228 -21.34 -12.59 -13.19
N ASN A 229 -22.07 -11.73 -13.92
CA ASN A 229 -21.57 -11.10 -15.13
C ASN A 229 -20.42 -10.14 -14.79
N SER A 230 -20.59 -9.25 -13.81
CA SER A 230 -19.52 -8.36 -13.33
C SER A 230 -18.31 -9.15 -12.86
N LEU A 231 -18.52 -10.16 -12.01
CA LEU A 231 -17.46 -11.06 -11.51
C LEU A 231 -16.67 -11.69 -12.65
N SER A 232 -17.33 -12.35 -13.60
CA SER A 232 -16.65 -13.12 -14.65
C SER A 232 -16.09 -12.27 -15.81
N ASN A 233 -16.34 -10.95 -15.81
CA ASN A 233 -15.83 -10.01 -16.82
C ASN A 233 -14.94 -8.89 -16.24
N ASN A 234 -14.52 -8.98 -14.97
CA ASN A 234 -13.64 -8.00 -14.31
C ASN A 234 -12.15 -8.04 -14.73
N GLY A 235 -11.82 -8.73 -15.84
CA GLY A 235 -10.45 -8.90 -16.34
C GLY A 235 -9.72 -10.15 -15.83
N LYS A 236 -10.27 -10.89 -14.85
CA LYS A 236 -9.71 -12.17 -14.38
C LYS A 236 -10.24 -13.37 -15.17
N VAL A 237 -9.56 -14.51 -15.03
CA VAL A 237 -9.97 -15.80 -15.61
C VAL A 237 -10.41 -16.74 -14.51
N TYR A 238 -11.69 -17.14 -14.53
CA TYR A 238 -12.28 -18.01 -13.52
C TYR A 238 -12.46 -19.44 -14.03
N SER A 239 -12.34 -20.40 -13.10
CA SER A 239 -12.85 -21.76 -13.28
C SER A 239 -14.09 -21.95 -12.42
N LEU A 240 -15.13 -22.56 -12.99
CA LEU A 240 -16.35 -22.94 -12.28
C LEU A 240 -16.25 -24.40 -11.83
N GLN A 241 -16.36 -24.65 -10.53
CA GLN A 241 -16.57 -25.99 -9.98
C GLN A 241 -18.05 -26.18 -9.65
N ILE A 242 -18.62 -27.31 -10.05
CA ILE A 242 -19.96 -27.75 -9.67
C ILE A 242 -19.82 -29.04 -8.89
N ASP A 243 -20.28 -29.00 -7.63
CA ASP A 243 -20.31 -30.14 -6.73
C ASP A 243 -21.76 -30.60 -6.53
N ILE A 244 -22.00 -31.89 -6.69
CA ILE A 244 -23.28 -32.54 -6.47
C ILE A 244 -23.14 -33.43 -5.24
N CYS A 245 -23.95 -33.19 -4.22
CA CYS A 245 -23.91 -33.89 -2.94
C CYS A 245 -25.22 -34.64 -2.64
N CYS A 246 -25.12 -35.73 -1.89
CA CYS A 246 -26.24 -36.44 -1.28
C CYS A 246 -26.08 -36.37 0.24
N GLY A 247 -26.80 -35.46 0.89
CA GLY A 247 -26.49 -35.06 2.26
C GLY A 247 -25.11 -34.37 2.30
N THR A 248 -24.24 -34.79 3.22
CA THR A 248 -22.86 -34.28 3.32
C THR A 248 -21.87 -35.01 2.39
N GLN A 249 -22.30 -36.06 1.69
CA GLN A 249 -21.43 -36.86 0.84
C GLN A 249 -21.37 -36.30 -0.59
N LEU A 250 -20.17 -35.92 -1.05
CA LEU A 250 -19.91 -35.56 -2.44
C LEU A 250 -20.15 -36.78 -3.35
N ARG A 251 -20.97 -36.61 -4.39
CA ARG A 251 -21.32 -37.64 -5.38
C ARG A 251 -20.72 -37.37 -6.75
N GLY A 252 -20.54 -36.10 -7.12
CA GLY A 252 -19.94 -35.70 -8.37
C GLY A 252 -19.31 -34.33 -8.26
N LYS A 253 -18.21 -34.14 -8.99
CA LYS A 253 -17.48 -32.88 -9.10
C LYS A 253 -17.11 -32.67 -10.57
N GLN A 254 -17.40 -31.50 -11.10
CA GLN A 254 -17.02 -31.11 -12.45
C GLN A 254 -16.43 -29.70 -12.45
N ILE A 255 -15.32 -29.52 -13.16
CA ILE A 255 -14.65 -28.23 -13.31
C ILE A 255 -14.76 -27.79 -14.77
N TYR A 256 -15.06 -26.51 -14.98
CA TYR A 256 -15.09 -25.84 -16.27
C TYR A 256 -14.14 -24.64 -16.23
N HIS A 257 -13.22 -24.54 -17.18
CA HIS A 257 -12.27 -23.43 -17.25
C HIS A 257 -12.78 -22.30 -18.14
N GLY A 258 -12.35 -21.06 -17.86
CA GLY A 258 -12.72 -19.89 -18.65
C GLY A 258 -14.20 -19.51 -18.52
N PHE A 259 -14.78 -19.75 -17.34
CA PHE A 259 -16.19 -19.49 -17.07
C PHE A 259 -16.51 -18.00 -17.23
N LYS A 260 -17.53 -17.70 -18.04
CA LYS A 260 -18.05 -16.35 -18.25
C LYS A 260 -19.57 -16.36 -18.38
N ILE A 261 -20.21 -15.39 -17.73
CA ILE A 261 -21.62 -15.08 -17.96
C ILE A 261 -21.69 -13.86 -18.87
N ARG A 262 -22.54 -13.92 -19.89
CA ARG A 262 -22.90 -12.78 -20.73
C ARG A 262 -24.39 -12.53 -20.62
N LEU A 263 -24.77 -11.32 -20.19
CA LEU A 263 -26.16 -10.90 -20.25
C LEU A 263 -26.56 -10.65 -21.71
N ARG A 264 -27.74 -11.12 -22.12
CA ARG A 264 -28.30 -10.74 -23.42
C ARG A 264 -28.95 -9.36 -23.29
N PRO A 265 -28.82 -8.46 -24.30
CA PRO A 265 -29.63 -7.26 -24.34
C PRO A 265 -31.11 -7.64 -24.42
N ILE A 266 -31.94 -7.11 -23.52
CA ILE A 266 -33.39 -7.22 -23.62
C ILE A 266 -33.82 -6.47 -24.90
N ARG A 267 -34.31 -7.19 -25.91
CA ARG A 267 -34.99 -6.56 -27.04
C ARG A 267 -36.32 -6.02 -26.53
N VAL A 268 -36.44 -4.70 -26.42
CA VAL A 268 -37.75 -4.06 -26.25
C VAL A 268 -38.54 -4.30 -27.54
N PRO A 269 -39.74 -4.92 -27.50
CA PRO A 269 -40.60 -5.00 -28.67
C PRO A 269 -40.92 -3.59 -29.14
N ARG A 270 -40.74 -3.32 -30.44
CA ARG A 270 -41.26 -2.10 -31.07
C ARG A 270 -42.77 -2.12 -31.14
#